data_AF-A0A1S3X409-F1
#
_entry.id   AF-A0A1S3X409-F1
#
_cell.length_a   1.000
_cell.length_b   1.000
_cell.length_c   1.000
_cell.angle_alpha   90.00
_cell.angle_beta   90.00
_cell.angle_gamma   90.00
#
_symmetry.space_group_name_H-M   'P 1'
#
loop_
_entity.id
_entity.type
_entity.pdbx_description
1 polymer ?
#
loop_
_entity_poly.entity_id
_entity_poly.type
_entity_poly.pdbx_seq_one_letter_code
_entity_poly.pdbx_strand_id
1 'polypeptide(L)'
;MLHHIGSKPVREIIYQKGKKDGNPPDLATIFFKTRKKDNKLVEPEAIEKHAQIKEIIQADPSLPSIEIVEKCCGPQTRSHVFGFRGGVKAKDLKGGTSSKAELLSALRSTREENKSLNEENKSLNERLSTLEDEMKEMRKIREYFASQQSYVPLTTTSTVSTE
;
A
#
# COMPACT_ATOMS: atom_id res chain seq x y z
N MET A 1 15.62 -5.31 -33.30
CA MET A 1 16.24 -5.66 -32.01
C MET A 1 17.74 -5.62 -32.18
N LEU A 2 18.45 -4.84 -31.37
CA LEU A 2 19.91 -4.70 -31.47
C LEU A 2 20.57 -6.01 -30.96
N HIS A 3 21.08 -6.83 -31.89
CA HIS A 3 21.73 -8.09 -31.55
C HIS A 3 23.19 -7.80 -31.15
N HIS A 4 23.45 -7.51 -29.87
CA HIS A 4 24.84 -7.35 -29.41
C HIS A 4 25.53 -8.72 -29.42
N ILE A 5 26.41 -8.93 -30.39
CA ILE A 5 27.31 -10.08 -30.50
C ILE A 5 28.34 -9.99 -29.36
N GLY A 6 28.55 -11.09 -28.63
CA GLY A 6 29.57 -11.20 -27.57
C GLY A 6 29.11 -10.94 -26.12
N SER A 7 27.84 -10.63 -25.89
CA SER A 7 27.27 -10.46 -24.55
C SER A 7 27.02 -11.79 -23.83
N LYS A 8 27.38 -11.89 -22.55
CA LYS A 8 27.08 -13.08 -21.73
C LYS A 8 25.57 -13.26 -21.51
N PRO A 9 25.04 -14.48 -21.58
CA PRO A 9 23.65 -14.76 -21.24
C PRO A 9 23.39 -14.53 -19.75
N VAL A 10 22.18 -14.09 -19.41
CA VAL A 10 21.78 -13.78 -18.02
C VAL A 10 21.97 -14.98 -17.08
N ARG A 11 21.68 -16.20 -17.56
CA ARG A 11 21.89 -17.43 -16.79
C ARG A 11 23.36 -17.63 -16.39
N GLU A 12 24.30 -17.32 -17.27
CA GLU A 12 25.73 -17.43 -16.96
C GLU A 12 26.16 -16.37 -15.93
N ILE A 13 25.62 -15.15 -16.03
CA ILE A 13 25.90 -14.08 -15.06
C ILE A 13 25.39 -14.47 -13.67
N ILE A 14 24.17 -15.00 -13.57
CA ILE A 14 23.58 -15.49 -12.33
C ILE A 14 24.43 -16.63 -11.77
N TYR A 15 24.83 -17.61 -12.60
CA TYR A 15 25.65 -18.73 -12.14
C TYR A 15 27.04 -18.30 -11.65
N GLN A 16 27.70 -17.36 -12.34
CA GLN A 16 29.03 -16.89 -11.95
C GLN A 16 29.01 -16.04 -10.67
N LYS A 17 27.97 -15.22 -10.48
CA LYS A 17 27.90 -14.27 -9.36
C LYS A 17 27.07 -14.75 -8.17
N GLY A 18 26.07 -15.61 -8.36
CA GLY A 18 25.21 -16.12 -7.29
C GLY A 18 25.81 -17.28 -6.48
N LYS A 19 27.02 -17.73 -6.84
CA LYS A 19 27.68 -18.91 -6.24
C LYS A 19 28.19 -18.73 -4.82
N LYS A 20 28.29 -17.50 -4.29
CA LYS A 20 28.90 -17.27 -2.97
C LYS A 20 27.90 -17.25 -1.83
N ASP A 21 26.73 -16.63 -2.05
CA ASP A 21 25.72 -16.39 -1.00
C ASP A 21 24.32 -16.93 -1.35
N GLY A 22 24.17 -17.61 -2.50
CA GLY A 22 22.88 -18.09 -3.01
C GLY A 22 21.96 -16.99 -3.57
N ASN A 23 22.28 -15.72 -3.34
CA ASN A 23 21.50 -14.59 -3.83
C ASN A 23 21.83 -14.24 -5.28
N PRO A 24 20.81 -14.09 -6.15
CA PRO A 24 21.03 -13.63 -7.51
C PRO A 24 21.57 -12.18 -7.52
N PRO A 25 22.38 -11.80 -8.51
CA PRO A 25 22.85 -10.43 -8.64
C PRO A 25 21.70 -9.45 -8.86
N ASP A 26 21.84 -8.24 -8.33
CA ASP A 26 20.88 -7.16 -8.55
C ASP A 26 20.68 -6.81 -10.04
N LEU A 27 19.50 -6.28 -10.37
CA LEU A 27 19.08 -5.90 -11.71
C LEU A 27 20.04 -4.91 -12.37
N ALA A 28 20.55 -3.90 -11.66
CA ALA A 28 21.51 -2.95 -12.24
C ALA A 28 22.79 -3.69 -12.67
N THR A 29 23.22 -4.64 -11.85
CA THR A 29 24.39 -5.48 -12.14
C THR A 29 24.16 -6.38 -13.35
N ILE A 30 23.00 -7.02 -13.45
CA ILE A 30 22.63 -7.86 -14.61
C ILE A 30 22.60 -7.01 -15.87
N PHE A 31 21.95 -5.85 -15.81
CA PHE A 31 21.83 -4.91 -16.93
C PHE A 31 23.21 -4.48 -17.43
N PHE A 32 24.09 -4.05 -16.53
CA PHE A 32 25.45 -3.63 -16.88
C PHE A 32 26.25 -4.77 -17.54
N LYS A 33 26.20 -5.98 -16.97
CA LYS A 33 26.98 -7.12 -17.47
C LYS A 33 26.49 -7.62 -18.84
N THR A 34 25.21 -7.47 -19.16
CA THR A 34 24.63 -7.91 -20.44
C THR A 34 24.82 -6.91 -21.58
N ARG A 35 25.14 -5.64 -21.27
CA ARG A 35 25.27 -4.54 -22.25
C ARG A 35 26.67 -3.89 -22.30
N LYS A 36 27.57 -4.22 -21.39
CA LYS A 36 28.94 -3.69 -21.42
C LYS A 36 29.72 -4.18 -22.64
N LYS A 37 30.56 -3.30 -23.18
CA LYS A 37 31.63 -3.59 -24.14
C LYS A 37 32.93 -3.04 -23.55
N ASP A 38 33.99 -3.85 -23.53
CA ASP A 38 35.29 -3.45 -22.93
C ASP A 38 35.17 -2.87 -21.51
N ASN A 39 34.31 -3.49 -20.70
CA ASN A 39 33.99 -3.09 -19.32
C ASN A 39 33.27 -1.74 -19.15
N LYS A 40 32.75 -1.12 -20.22
CA LYS A 40 31.97 0.12 -20.16
C LYS A 40 30.65 -0.01 -20.93
N LEU A 41 29.67 0.83 -20.60
CA LEU A 41 28.47 0.99 -21.43
C LEU A 41 28.80 1.99 -22.53
N VAL A 42 28.56 1.63 -23.79
CA VAL A 42 28.92 2.45 -24.95
C VAL A 42 27.68 3.10 -25.58
N GLU A 43 26.53 2.46 -25.45
CA GLU A 43 25.27 2.95 -26.03
C GLU A 43 24.61 3.98 -25.11
N PRO A 44 24.28 5.19 -25.61
CA PRO A 44 23.65 6.25 -24.81
C PRO A 44 22.37 5.80 -24.11
N GLU A 45 21.51 5.07 -24.83
CA GLU A 45 20.27 4.51 -24.26
C GLU A 45 20.55 3.53 -23.11
N ALA A 46 21.60 2.70 -23.24
CA ALA A 46 21.98 1.79 -22.17
C ALA A 46 22.55 2.53 -20.96
N ILE A 47 23.30 3.62 -21.17
CA ILE A 47 23.84 4.46 -20.10
C ILE A 47 22.69 5.10 -19.32
N GLU A 48 21.75 5.73 -20.03
CA GLU A 48 20.59 6.40 -19.43
C GLU A 48 19.72 5.41 -18.65
N LYS A 49 19.33 4.28 -19.26
CA LYS A 49 18.52 3.27 -18.59
C LYS A 49 19.21 2.65 -17.38
N HIS A 50 20.53 2.44 -17.44
CA HIS A 50 21.28 1.95 -16.30
C HIS A 50 21.32 2.96 -15.15
N ALA A 51 21.39 4.27 -15.45
CA ALA A 51 21.30 5.32 -14.44
C ALA A 51 19.92 5.34 -13.76
N GLN A 52 18.84 5.31 -14.55
CA GLN A 52 17.45 5.24 -14.03
C GLN A 52 17.23 4.01 -13.14
N ILE A 53 17.71 2.84 -13.57
CA ILE A 53 17.60 1.61 -12.77
C ILE A 53 18.32 1.77 -11.42
N LYS A 54 19.53 2.34 -11.41
CA LYS A 54 20.29 2.57 -10.17
C LYS A 54 19.59 3.54 -9.23
N GLU A 55 19.03 4.61 -9.78
CA GLU A 55 18.30 5.62 -9.00
C GLU A 55 17.08 5.02 -8.30
N ILE A 56 16.28 4.20 -9.01
CA ILE A 56 15.11 3.53 -8.43
C ILE A 56 15.51 2.53 -7.35
N ILE A 57 16.56 1.73 -7.57
CA ILE A 57 17.05 0.76 -6.58
C ILE A 57 17.59 1.48 -5.33
N GLN A 58 18.22 2.64 -5.51
CA GLN A 58 18.72 3.44 -4.39
C GLN A 58 17.57 4.08 -3.60
N ALA A 59 16.51 4.51 -4.26
CA ALA A 59 15.32 5.08 -3.62
C ALA A 59 14.50 4.01 -2.88
N ASP A 60 14.35 2.82 -3.47
CA ASP A 60 13.63 1.70 -2.87
C ASP A 60 14.31 0.36 -3.23
N PRO A 61 15.20 -0.16 -2.37
CA PRO A 61 15.90 -1.42 -2.61
C PRO A 61 14.99 -2.64 -2.44
N SER A 62 13.79 -2.49 -1.86
CA SER A 62 12.84 -3.59 -1.68
C SER A 62 11.93 -3.82 -2.89
N LEU A 63 11.95 -2.88 -3.84
CA LEU A 63 11.11 -2.92 -5.03
C LEU A 63 11.43 -4.15 -5.89
N PRO A 64 10.42 -4.94 -6.31
CA PRO A 64 10.67 -6.11 -7.13
C PRO A 64 11.21 -5.70 -8.50
N SER A 65 12.10 -6.51 -9.07
CA SER A 65 12.79 -6.19 -10.34
C SER A 65 11.84 -5.87 -11.50
N ILE A 66 10.65 -6.47 -11.53
CA ILE A 66 9.65 -6.18 -12.57
C ILE A 66 9.11 -4.76 -12.48
N GLU A 67 8.87 -4.24 -11.28
CA GLU A 67 8.38 -2.87 -11.07
C GLU A 67 9.46 -1.84 -11.40
N ILE A 68 10.72 -2.14 -11.07
CA ILE A 68 11.86 -1.30 -11.46
C ILE A 68 11.92 -1.19 -12.99
N VAL A 69 11.80 -2.31 -13.70
CA VAL A 69 11.81 -2.32 -15.18
C VAL A 69 10.59 -1.58 -15.75
N GLU A 70 9.39 -1.81 -15.20
CA GLU A 70 8.16 -1.16 -15.65
C GLU A 70 8.21 0.37 -15.47
N LYS A 71 8.82 0.88 -14.39
CA LYS A 71 9.04 2.32 -14.17
C LYS A 71 9.99 2.94 -15.20
N CYS A 72 11.10 2.27 -15.53
CA CYS A 72 12.07 2.80 -16.50
C CYS A 72 11.61 2.65 -17.96
N CYS A 73 10.94 1.54 -18.30
CA CYS A 73 10.77 1.10 -19.68
C CYS A 73 9.31 0.90 -20.09
N GLY A 74 8.38 1.25 -19.20
CA GLY A 74 6.95 1.04 -19.39
C GLY A 74 6.52 -0.43 -19.20
N PRO A 75 5.21 -0.70 -19.33
CA PRO A 75 4.63 -2.01 -19.12
C PRO A 75 5.34 -3.11 -19.92
N GLN A 76 5.77 -4.19 -19.24
CA GLN A 76 6.48 -5.29 -19.88
C GLN A 76 5.51 -6.35 -20.38
N THR A 77 5.78 -6.89 -21.58
CA THR A 77 4.92 -7.92 -22.17
C THR A 77 5.22 -9.31 -21.62
N ARG A 78 4.26 -10.23 -21.77
CA ARG A 78 4.32 -11.58 -21.19
C ARG A 78 5.53 -12.41 -21.67
N SER A 79 6.08 -12.13 -22.84
CA SER A 79 7.12 -12.95 -23.47
C SER A 79 8.54 -12.58 -23.07
N HIS A 80 8.81 -11.32 -22.75
CA HIS A 80 10.16 -10.83 -22.50
C HIS A 80 10.16 -9.64 -21.54
N VAL A 81 11.09 -9.65 -20.58
CA VAL A 81 11.35 -8.52 -19.68
C VAL A 81 12.62 -7.80 -20.10
N PHE A 82 12.51 -6.50 -20.32
CA PHE A 82 13.64 -5.63 -20.62
C PHE A 82 14.73 -5.73 -19.54
N GLY A 83 15.99 -5.79 -19.98
CA GLY A 83 17.15 -5.96 -19.08
C GLY A 83 17.55 -7.41 -18.80
N PHE A 84 16.63 -8.38 -18.95
CA PHE A 84 16.90 -9.80 -18.67
C PHE A 84 17.22 -10.67 -19.92
N ARG A 85 17.30 -10.09 -21.12
CA ARG A 85 17.45 -10.81 -22.41
C ARG A 85 16.42 -11.96 -22.57
N GLY A 86 16.55 -12.76 -23.62
CA GLY A 86 15.66 -13.89 -23.86
C GLY A 86 15.69 -14.92 -22.71
N GLY A 87 14.52 -15.42 -22.32
CA GLY A 87 14.38 -16.53 -21.37
C GLY A 87 13.84 -16.17 -19.98
N VAL A 88 13.61 -14.89 -19.67
CA VAL A 88 12.92 -14.43 -18.45
C VAL A 88 11.61 -13.76 -18.84
N LYS A 89 10.49 -14.24 -18.29
CA LYS A 89 9.15 -13.69 -18.53
C LYS A 89 8.69 -12.84 -17.35
N ALA A 90 7.82 -11.87 -17.60
CA ALA A 90 7.30 -10.99 -16.54
C ALA A 90 6.62 -11.78 -15.41
N LYS A 91 5.96 -12.89 -15.74
CA LYS A 91 5.34 -13.80 -14.76
C LYS A 91 6.32 -14.55 -13.85
N ASP A 92 7.60 -14.63 -14.24
CA ASP A 92 8.63 -15.29 -13.44
C ASP A 92 9.20 -14.29 -12.40
N LEU A 93 8.95 -12.98 -12.60
CA LEU A 93 9.40 -11.88 -11.72
C LEU A 93 8.26 -11.28 -10.89
N LYS A 94 7.03 -11.26 -11.42
CA LYS A 94 5.83 -11.07 -10.62
C LYS A 94 5.72 -12.31 -9.74
N GLY A 95 5.96 -12.16 -8.43
CA GLY A 95 5.82 -13.23 -7.45
C GLY A 95 4.50 -14.00 -7.66
N GLY A 96 4.48 -15.27 -7.25
CA GLY A 96 3.39 -16.19 -7.55
C GLY A 96 2.03 -15.51 -7.47
N THR A 97 1.36 -15.38 -8.61
CA THR A 97 0.01 -14.82 -8.65
C THR A 97 -0.83 -15.66 -7.71
N SER A 98 -1.46 -15.03 -6.71
CA SER A 98 -2.41 -15.72 -5.84
C SER A 98 -3.33 -16.60 -6.67
N SER A 99 -3.50 -17.85 -6.26
CA SER A 99 -4.27 -18.80 -7.05
C SER A 99 -5.71 -18.27 -7.22
N LYS A 100 -6.39 -18.65 -8.30
CA LYS A 100 -7.80 -18.27 -8.50
C LYS A 100 -8.66 -18.63 -7.28
N ALA A 101 -8.33 -19.74 -6.60
CA ALA A 101 -9.02 -20.17 -5.39
C ALA A 101 -8.77 -19.24 -4.20
N GLU A 102 -7.52 -18.84 -3.95
CA GLU A 102 -7.17 -17.89 -2.90
C GLU A 102 -7.85 -16.52 -3.11
N LEU A 103 -7.85 -16.01 -4.35
CA LEU A 103 -8.54 -14.77 -4.69
C LEU A 103 -10.05 -14.85 -4.43
N LEU A 104 -10.68 -15.97 -4.78
CA LEU A 104 -12.11 -16.18 -4.52
C LEU A 104 -12.40 -16.30 -3.02
N SER A 105 -11.53 -16.94 -2.25
CA SER A 105 -11.65 -17.02 -0.79
C SER A 105 -11.52 -15.65 -0.14
N ALA A 106 -10.52 -14.85 -0.53
CA ALA A 106 -10.33 -13.49 -0.03
C ALA A 106 -11.52 -12.58 -0.36
N LEU A 107 -12.07 -12.68 -1.58
CA LEU A 107 -13.23 -11.91 -2.03
C LEU A 107 -14.51 -12.30 -1.25
N ARG A 108 -14.67 -13.58 -0.91
CA ARG A 108 -15.78 -14.02 -0.06
C ARG A 108 -15.64 -13.52 1.38
N SER A 109 -14.44 -13.60 1.96
CA SER A 109 -14.16 -13.08 3.31
C SER A 109 -14.53 -11.61 3.42
N THR A 110 -13.97 -10.78 2.53
CA THR A 110 -14.25 -9.34 2.49
C THR A 110 -15.73 -9.04 2.24
N ARG A 111 -16.45 -9.87 1.47
CA ARG A 111 -17.89 -9.70 1.28
C ARG A 111 -18.68 -9.95 2.58
N GLU A 112 -18.35 -11.00 3.33
CA GLU A 112 -19.04 -11.30 4.58
C GLU A 112 -18.71 -10.27 5.67
N GLU A 113 -17.46 -9.83 5.76
CA GLU A 113 -17.04 -8.74 6.65
C GLU A 113 -17.84 -7.45 6.38
N ASN A 114 -17.96 -7.05 5.11
CA ASN A 114 -18.73 -5.86 4.74
C ASN A 114 -20.22 -5.97 5.09
N LYS A 115 -20.83 -7.16 4.98
CA LYS A 115 -22.22 -7.36 5.41
C LYS A 115 -22.35 -7.21 6.93
N SER A 116 -21.43 -7.80 7.69
CA SER A 116 -21.41 -7.70 9.15
C SER A 116 -21.29 -6.24 9.61
N LEU A 117 -20.35 -5.49 9.02
CA LEU A 117 -20.18 -4.06 9.31
C LEU A 117 -21.42 -3.24 8.95
N ASN A 118 -22.12 -3.59 7.87
CA ASN A 118 -23.35 -2.89 7.50
C ASN A 118 -24.49 -3.14 8.51
N GLU A 119 -24.63 -4.37 9.01
CA GLU A 119 -25.62 -4.69 10.05
C GLU A 119 -25.29 -4.00 11.38
N GLU A 120 -24.01 -3.96 11.76
CA GLU A 120 -23.54 -3.23 12.94
C GLU A 120 -23.82 -1.73 12.83
N ASN A 121 -23.53 -1.12 11.69
CA ASN A 121 -23.84 0.29 11.44
C ASN A 121 -25.34 0.59 11.55
N LYS A 122 -26.20 -0.30 11.05
CA LYS A 122 -27.65 -0.16 11.20
C LYS A 122 -28.07 -0.22 12.67
N SER A 123 -27.55 -1.19 13.42
CA SER A 123 -27.82 -1.33 14.86
C SER A 123 -27.35 -0.11 15.66
N LEU A 124 -26.17 0.42 15.34
CA LEU A 124 -25.65 1.64 15.98
C LEU A 124 -26.51 2.86 15.68
N ASN A 125 -26.98 3.01 14.43
CA ASN A 125 -27.87 4.10 14.07
C ASN A 125 -29.20 4.07 14.83
N GLU A 126 -29.81 2.88 14.97
CA GLU A 126 -31.04 2.73 15.77
C GLU A 126 -30.79 3.13 17.24
N ARG A 127 -29.68 2.67 17.83
CA ARG A 127 -29.31 3.04 19.21
C ARG A 127 -29.06 4.54 19.38
N LEU A 128 -28.43 5.18 18.40
CA LEU A 128 -28.20 6.63 18.42
C LEU A 128 -29.52 7.40 18.32
N SER A 129 -30.45 6.95 17.48
CA SER A 129 -31.79 7.55 17.39
C SER A 129 -32.52 7.50 18.73
N THR A 130 -32.50 6.35 19.41
CA THR A 130 -33.11 6.21 20.74
C THR A 130 -32.49 7.15 21.76
N LEU A 131 -31.15 7.26 21.79
CA LEU A 131 -30.46 8.18 22.71
C LEU A 131 -30.76 9.64 22.40
N GLU A 132 -30.92 10.01 21.13
CA GLU A 132 -31.28 11.38 20.73
C GLU A 132 -32.67 11.77 21.23
N ASP A 133 -33.64 10.85 21.14
CA ASP A 133 -34.98 11.04 21.70
C ASP A 133 -34.96 11.16 23.22
N GLU A 134 -34.23 10.29 23.92
CA GLU A 134 -34.06 10.38 25.38
C GLU A 134 -33.41 11.70 25.82
N MET A 135 -32.39 12.17 25.09
CA MET A 135 -31.75 13.47 25.34
C MET A 135 -32.71 14.63 25.13
N LYS A 136 -33.61 14.54 24.14
CA LYS A 136 -34.62 15.55 23.87
C LYS A 136 -35.64 15.63 25.01
N GLU A 137 -36.08 14.50 25.54
CA GLU A 137 -36.97 14.45 26.71
C GLU A 137 -36.27 14.96 27.98
N MET A 138 -35.02 14.57 28.23
CA MET A 138 -34.24 15.10 29.35
C MET A 138 -34.06 16.62 29.28
N ARG A 139 -33.88 17.18 28.07
CA ARG A 139 -33.79 18.63 27.86
C ARG A 139 -35.10 19.33 28.27
N LYS A 140 -36.25 18.82 27.80
CA LYS A 140 -37.57 19.36 28.16
C LYS A 140 -37.80 19.34 29.68
N ILE A 141 -37.44 18.23 30.32
CA ILE A 141 -37.56 18.08 31.78
C ILE A 141 -36.70 19.11 32.50
N ARG A 142 -35.42 19.28 32.10
CA ARG A 142 -34.53 20.29 32.67
C ARG A 142 -35.08 21.71 32.51
N GLU A 143 -35.63 22.03 31.34
CA GLU A 143 -36.20 23.34 31.03
C GLU A 143 -37.44 23.63 31.90
N TYR A 144 -38.30 22.63 32.11
CA TYR A 144 -39.41 22.71 33.04
C TYR A 144 -38.94 22.98 34.48
N PHE A 145 -37.95 22.25 35.00
CA PHE A 145 -37.42 22.47 36.34
C PHE A 145 -36.75 23.85 36.49
N ALA A 146 -36.00 24.30 35.47
CA ALA A 146 -35.39 25.63 35.48
C ALA A 146 -36.44 26.74 35.53
N SER A 147 -37.56 26.59 34.80
CA SER A 147 -38.66 27.55 34.82
C SER A 147 -39.33 27.63 36.20
N GLN A 148 -39.51 26.50 36.90
CA GLN A 148 -40.07 26.44 38.24
C GLN A 148 -39.16 27.07 39.31
N GLN A 149 -37.84 26.94 39.19
CA GLN A 149 -36.88 27.58 40.11
C GLN A 149 -36.87 29.11 40.00
N SER A 150 -37.27 29.70 38.86
CA SER A 150 -37.35 31.15 38.69
C SER A 150 -38.49 31.82 39.46
N TYR A 151 -39.48 31.05 39.94
CA TYR A 151 -40.64 31.54 40.69
C TYR A 151 -40.48 31.50 42.23
N VAL A 152 -39.33 31.10 42.75
CA VAL A 152 -39.05 31.18 44.20
C VAL A 152 -38.50 32.58 44.50
N PRO A 153 -39.23 33.47 45.19
CA PRO A 153 -38.67 34.75 45.61
C PRO A 153 -37.52 34.48 46.55
N LEU A 154 -36.39 35.15 46.33
CA LEU A 154 -35.31 35.21 47.31
C LEU A 154 -35.85 35.95 48.54
N THR A 155 -36.38 35.21 49.52
CA THR A 155 -36.81 35.78 50.80
C THR A 155 -35.56 36.21 51.56
N THR A 156 -35.14 37.42 51.23
CA THR A 156 -34.15 38.19 51.97
C THR A 156 -34.79 38.59 53.29
N THR A 157 -33.98 38.65 54.34
CA THR A 157 -34.24 39.18 55.69
C THR A 157 -35.00 38.26 56.66
N SER A 158 -34.33 37.82 57.72
CA SER A 158 -34.30 38.63 58.94
C SER A 158 -33.23 38.13 59.92
N THR A 159 -32.37 39.07 60.31
CA THR A 159 -31.44 38.99 61.45
C THR A 159 -32.21 38.91 62.76
N VAL A 160 -31.82 38.04 63.70
CA VAL A 160 -32.01 38.30 65.13
C VAL A 160 -30.76 37.86 65.88
N SER A 161 -30.01 38.84 66.36
CA SER A 161 -29.05 38.74 67.47
C SER A 161 -29.78 38.39 68.76
N THR A 162 -29.11 37.67 69.65
CA THR A 162 -29.29 37.89 71.09
C THR A 162 -28.00 37.58 71.84
N GLU A 163 -27.70 38.47 72.78
CA GLU A 163 -26.61 38.45 73.78
C GLU A 163 -26.51 37.16 74.58
#